data_AF-A0AAD6ZML4-F1
#
_entry.id   AF-A0AAD6ZML4-F1
#
_cell.length_a   1.000
_cell.length_b   1.000
_cell.length_c   1.000
_cell.angle_alpha   90.00
_cell.angle_beta   90.00
_cell.angle_gamma   90.00
#
_symmetry.space_group_name_H-M   'P 1'
#
loop_
_entity.id
_entity.type
_entity.pdbx_description
1 polymer ?
#
loop_
_entity_poly.entity_id
_entity_poly.type
_entity_poly.pdbx_seq_one_letter_code
_entity_poly.pdbx_strand_id
1 'polypeptide(L)'
;MAEIWDPLFPDYPLAADPDLQAIVLKLGDDKITAWRNKFSTTELEALEEVFGHEGAETAQARADSVACLLEGEDKNLAFYYREYADEDGNVIKKGLFQGHLIVRGLAAHYASIRSPRAPVENPATADFPETALVHTIQAAKRALHYTETGKLVIPGHRLGEFSRANWGDRMVFQEGRSVAVNSTSGLVKIVRKLRNNPDLSKRIMQAAIEASLPKRRSAAVVEVIDIDLDATETSDFELEDNEWYVVPQPISGPYLRDNCILVAQIHCAARVCRLNTLLQ
;
A
#
# COMPACT_ATOMS: atom_id res chain seq x y z
N MET A 1 -14.66 -23.39 -2.79
CA MET A 1 -13.48 -24.27 -2.62
C MET A 1 -13.63 -25.58 -3.38
N ALA A 2 -14.71 -26.34 -3.20
CA ALA A 2 -14.98 -27.55 -4.01
C ALA A 2 -14.94 -27.27 -5.53
N GLU A 3 -15.57 -26.18 -5.97
CA GLU A 3 -15.56 -25.73 -7.38
C GLU A 3 -14.16 -25.48 -7.98
N ILE A 4 -13.15 -25.23 -7.13
CA ILE A 4 -11.75 -25.02 -7.55
C ILE A 4 -10.95 -26.31 -7.36
N TRP A 5 -11.20 -27.05 -6.28
CA TRP A 5 -10.46 -28.24 -5.90
C TRP A 5 -10.78 -29.44 -6.79
N ASP A 6 -12.06 -29.75 -6.98
CA ASP A 6 -12.49 -30.98 -7.65
C ASP A 6 -12.02 -31.04 -9.13
N PRO A 7 -11.98 -29.92 -9.89
CA PRO A 7 -11.37 -29.92 -11.22
C PRO A 7 -9.84 -30.12 -11.22
N LEU A 8 -9.14 -29.72 -10.15
CA LEU A 8 -7.68 -29.85 -10.03
C LEU A 8 -7.25 -31.22 -9.51
N PHE A 9 -8.09 -31.85 -8.68
CA PHE A 9 -7.85 -33.14 -8.05
C PHE A 9 -9.07 -34.05 -8.20
N PRO A 10 -9.41 -34.46 -9.43
CA PRO A 10 -10.63 -35.23 -9.70
C PRO A 10 -10.68 -36.57 -8.98
N ASP A 11 -9.51 -37.15 -8.69
CA ASP A 11 -9.39 -38.42 -7.96
C ASP A 11 -9.61 -38.27 -6.44
N TYR A 12 -9.63 -37.04 -5.92
CA TYR A 12 -9.75 -36.72 -4.50
C TYR A 12 -10.86 -35.67 -4.28
N PRO A 13 -12.14 -36.02 -4.51
CA PRO A 13 -13.23 -35.08 -4.36
C PRO A 13 -13.33 -34.58 -2.92
N LEU A 14 -13.36 -33.26 -2.74
CA LEU A 14 -13.23 -32.64 -1.42
C LEU A 14 -14.36 -33.05 -0.46
N ALA A 15 -15.55 -33.35 -0.99
CA ALA A 15 -16.70 -33.77 -0.20
C ALA A 15 -16.62 -35.20 0.34
N ALA A 16 -15.71 -36.03 -0.18
CA ALA A 16 -15.57 -37.43 0.24
C ALA A 16 -14.71 -37.59 1.51
N ASP A 17 -13.90 -36.58 1.85
CA ASP A 17 -13.00 -36.60 3.01
C ASP A 17 -13.20 -35.32 3.85
N PRO A 18 -13.97 -35.39 4.95
CA PRO A 18 -14.25 -34.25 5.82
C PRO A 18 -12.99 -33.63 6.46
N ASP A 19 -11.97 -34.44 6.76
CA ASP A 19 -10.74 -33.97 7.37
C ASP A 19 -9.91 -33.18 6.35
N LEU A 20 -9.77 -33.72 5.14
CA LEU A 20 -9.15 -33.01 4.02
C LEU A 20 -9.91 -31.71 3.70
N GLN A 21 -11.23 -31.74 3.70
CA GLN A 21 -12.05 -30.55 3.51
C GLN A 21 -11.75 -29.48 4.58
N ALA A 22 -11.72 -29.86 5.85
CA ALA A 22 -11.40 -28.95 6.95
C ALA A 22 -9.99 -28.35 6.81
N ILE A 23 -9.00 -29.17 6.43
CA ILE A 23 -7.62 -28.72 6.19
C ILE A 23 -7.57 -27.71 5.04
N VAL A 24 -8.18 -28.02 3.90
CA VAL A 24 -8.18 -27.15 2.72
C VAL A 24 -8.89 -25.82 2.99
N LEU A 25 -10.02 -25.85 3.72
CA LEU A 25 -10.73 -24.64 4.14
C LEU A 25 -9.85 -23.78 5.06
N LYS A 26 -9.23 -24.38 6.08
CA LYS A 26 -8.33 -23.67 6.98
C LYS A 26 -7.14 -23.06 6.26
N LEU A 27 -6.48 -23.82 5.37
CA LEU A 27 -5.38 -23.31 4.56
C LEU A 27 -5.82 -22.15 3.66
N GLY A 28 -7.02 -22.23 3.08
CA GLY A 28 -7.63 -21.15 2.31
C GLY A 28 -7.82 -19.89 3.16
N ASP A 29 -8.42 -20.03 4.34
CA ASP A 29 -8.66 -18.91 5.25
C ASP A 29 -7.36 -18.28 5.76
N ASP A 30 -6.35 -19.08 6.09
CA ASP A 30 -5.03 -18.63 6.50
C ASP A 30 -4.33 -17.85 5.38
N LYS A 31 -4.39 -18.36 4.13
CA LYS A 31 -3.82 -17.68 2.97
C LYS A 31 -4.56 -16.38 2.63
N ILE A 32 -5.89 -16.36 2.71
CA ILE A 32 -6.69 -15.14 2.51
C ILE A 32 -6.35 -14.11 3.59
N THR A 33 -6.22 -14.54 4.84
CA THR A 33 -5.86 -13.65 5.96
C THR A 33 -4.47 -13.08 5.79
N ALA A 34 -3.48 -13.91 5.46
CA ALA A 34 -2.12 -13.46 5.16
C ALA A 34 -2.07 -12.50 3.98
N TRP A 35 -2.80 -12.80 2.90
CA TRP A 35 -2.92 -11.93 1.74
C TRP A 35 -3.52 -10.57 2.09
N ARG A 36 -4.58 -10.54 2.90
CA ARG A 36 -5.18 -9.29 3.39
C ARG A 36 -4.20 -8.48 4.25
N ASN A 37 -3.57 -9.12 5.23
CA ASN A 37 -2.61 -8.46 6.13
C ASN A 37 -1.44 -7.83 5.38
N LYS A 38 -1.03 -8.42 4.24
CA LYS A 38 0.00 -7.84 3.38
C LYS A 38 -0.36 -6.44 2.87
N PHE A 39 -1.64 -6.14 2.64
CA PHE A 39 -2.05 -4.78 2.28
C PHE A 39 -1.80 -3.80 3.43
N SER A 40 -2.12 -4.11 4.70
CA SER A 40 -1.85 -3.17 5.82
C SER A 40 -0.38 -2.86 5.90
N THR A 41 0.47 -3.90 5.89
CA THR A 41 1.91 -3.72 6.04
C THR A 41 2.46 -2.89 4.88
N THR A 42 2.03 -3.18 3.65
CA THR A 42 2.44 -2.42 2.46
C THR A 42 1.94 -0.98 2.49
N GLU A 43 0.73 -0.70 2.96
CA GLU A 43 0.22 0.68 3.02
C GLU A 43 0.91 1.51 4.12
N LEU A 44 1.25 0.90 5.25
CA LEU A 44 2.06 1.55 6.29
C LEU A 44 3.46 1.89 5.76
N GLU A 45 4.10 0.95 5.07
CA GLU A 45 5.40 1.18 4.40
C GLU A 45 5.29 2.27 3.33
N ALA A 46 4.27 2.22 2.48
CA ALA A 46 4.04 3.21 1.43
C ALA A 46 3.77 4.61 2.01
N LEU A 47 3.12 4.70 3.17
CA LEU A 47 2.89 5.97 3.85
C LEU A 47 4.17 6.54 4.45
N GLU A 48 5.04 5.71 5.03
CA GLU A 48 6.37 6.16 5.46
C GLU A 48 7.24 6.62 4.28
N GLU A 49 7.13 5.98 3.11
CA GLU A 49 7.76 6.47 1.87
C GLU A 49 7.26 7.87 1.50
N VAL A 50 5.95 8.14 1.61
CA VAL A 50 5.37 9.46 1.36
C VAL A 50 5.94 10.50 2.32
N PHE A 51 6.00 10.19 3.62
CA PHE A 51 6.60 11.10 4.61
C PHE A 51 8.08 11.39 4.32
N GLY A 52 8.85 10.37 3.92
CA GLY A 52 10.25 10.55 3.54
C GLY A 52 10.42 11.44 2.31
N HIS A 53 9.53 11.34 1.32
CA HIS A 53 9.57 12.19 0.13
C HIS A 53 9.11 13.63 0.40
N GLU A 54 8.17 13.83 1.32
CA GLU A 54 7.68 15.16 1.71
C GLU A 54 8.61 15.87 2.73
N GLY A 55 9.57 15.15 3.31
CA GLY A 55 10.40 15.66 4.41
C GLY A 55 9.60 15.83 5.71
N ALA A 56 8.52 15.05 5.88
CA ALA A 56 7.67 15.07 7.08
C ALA A 56 8.31 14.27 8.23
N GLU A 57 9.43 14.78 8.76
CA GLU A 57 10.20 14.11 9.81
C GLU A 57 9.58 14.24 11.21
N THR A 58 8.78 15.29 11.42
CA THR A 58 8.12 15.55 12.72
C THR A 58 6.72 14.96 12.76
N ALA A 59 6.24 14.61 13.96
CA ALA A 59 4.85 14.17 14.14
C ALA A 59 3.86 15.21 13.61
N GLN A 60 4.07 16.51 13.84
CA GLN A 60 3.17 17.54 13.33
C GLN A 60 3.14 17.57 11.79
N ALA A 61 4.30 17.51 11.13
CA ALA A 61 4.35 17.50 9.66
C ALA A 61 3.66 16.26 9.07
N ARG A 62 3.80 15.10 9.73
CA ARG A 62 3.08 13.87 9.35
C ARG A 62 1.58 14.02 9.52
N ALA A 63 1.13 14.61 10.64
CA ALA A 63 -0.29 14.87 10.89
C ALA A 63 -0.88 15.80 9.83
N ASP A 64 -0.17 16.88 9.48
CA ASP A 64 -0.58 17.83 8.46
C ASP A 64 -0.67 17.17 7.06
N SER A 65 0.32 16.34 6.71
CA SER A 65 0.32 15.54 5.48
C SER A 65 -0.89 14.60 5.41
N VAL A 66 -1.15 13.84 6.48
CA VAL A 66 -2.30 12.94 6.57
C VAL A 66 -3.61 13.69 6.47
N ALA A 67 -3.73 14.85 7.14
CA ALA A 67 -4.93 15.69 7.08
C ALA A 67 -5.21 16.13 5.64
N CYS A 68 -4.17 16.52 4.88
CA CYS A 68 -4.31 16.85 3.46
C CYS A 68 -4.79 15.65 2.63
N LEU A 69 -4.28 14.44 2.90
CA LEU A 69 -4.68 13.24 2.18
C LEU A 69 -6.13 12.82 2.47
N LEU A 70 -6.64 13.16 3.66
CA LEU A 70 -8.00 12.88 4.12
C LEU A 70 -8.97 14.07 3.91
N GLU A 71 -8.51 15.17 3.32
CA GLU A 71 -9.34 16.36 3.12
C GLU A 71 -10.43 16.15 2.05
N GLY A 72 -11.64 16.62 2.35
CA GLY A 72 -12.77 16.65 1.43
C GLY A 72 -13.73 15.45 1.54
N GLU A 73 -14.57 15.29 0.52
CA GLU A 73 -15.54 14.19 0.47
C GLU A 73 -14.86 12.84 0.18
N ASP A 74 -15.39 11.74 0.72
CA ASP A 74 -14.78 10.40 0.60
C ASP A 74 -14.47 9.97 -0.84
N LYS A 75 -15.29 10.38 -1.82
CA LYS A 75 -15.10 10.08 -3.25
C LYS A 75 -14.00 10.92 -3.93
N ASN A 76 -13.49 11.94 -3.23
CA ASN A 76 -12.57 12.96 -3.72
C ASN A 76 -11.25 12.99 -2.95
N LEU A 77 -10.98 12.02 -2.07
CA LEU A 77 -9.76 12.02 -1.26
C LEU A 77 -8.50 12.00 -2.13
N ALA A 78 -7.51 12.79 -1.75
CA ALA A 78 -6.34 13.06 -2.59
C ALA A 78 -5.54 11.80 -2.92
N PHE A 79 -5.39 10.87 -1.96
CA PHE A 79 -4.61 9.64 -2.16
C PHE A 79 -5.20 8.66 -3.20
N TYR A 80 -6.44 8.88 -3.66
CA TYR A 80 -6.97 8.12 -4.80
C TYR A 80 -6.31 8.51 -6.11
N TYR A 81 -5.88 9.75 -6.26
CA TYR A 81 -5.46 10.28 -7.55
C TYR A 81 -3.95 10.30 -7.66
N ARG A 82 -3.44 10.07 -8.87
CA ARG A 82 -2.01 10.26 -9.17
C ARG A 82 -1.62 11.72 -9.04
N GLU A 83 -2.48 12.61 -9.52
CA GLU A 83 -2.28 14.05 -9.45
C GLU A 83 -3.56 14.70 -8.94
N TYR A 84 -3.46 15.61 -7.96
CA TYR A 84 -4.59 16.23 -7.27
C TYR A 84 -4.34 17.70 -6.94
N ALA A 85 -5.23 18.61 -7.36
CA ALA A 85 -5.36 20.02 -6.95
C ALA A 85 -6.68 20.64 -7.51
N ASP A 86 -7.26 21.74 -6.99
CA ASP A 86 -6.86 22.75 -5.98
C ASP A 86 -8.09 23.51 -5.38
N GLU A 87 -7.87 24.72 -4.82
CA GLU A 87 -8.76 25.90 -5.06
C GLU A 87 -8.08 27.16 -5.68
N ASP A 88 -6.77 27.23 -5.99
CA ASP A 88 -6.18 28.03 -7.11
C ASP A 88 -4.63 27.91 -7.24
N GLY A 89 -4.15 26.67 -7.36
CA GLY A 89 -2.86 26.26 -7.93
C GLY A 89 -2.98 24.94 -8.73
N ASN A 90 -3.83 24.96 -9.75
CA ASN A 90 -4.57 23.88 -10.43
C ASN A 90 -3.82 22.61 -10.91
N VAL A 91 -4.26 21.44 -10.43
CA VAL A 91 -4.15 20.12 -11.09
C VAL A 91 -5.46 19.34 -10.94
N ILE A 92 -6.31 19.49 -11.94
CA ILE A 92 -7.61 18.85 -12.17
C ILE A 92 -7.51 17.32 -12.06
N LYS A 93 -7.68 16.74 -10.86
CA LYS A 93 -7.82 15.30 -10.52
C LYS A 93 -7.51 14.32 -11.67
N LYS A 94 -6.27 13.85 -11.77
CA LYS A 94 -5.85 12.88 -12.81
C LYS A 94 -5.47 11.53 -12.22
N GLY A 95 -5.78 10.48 -12.98
CA GLY A 95 -5.41 9.11 -12.63
C GLY A 95 -6.13 8.61 -11.39
N LEU A 96 -7.46 8.44 -11.48
CA LEU A 96 -8.25 7.83 -10.41
C LEU A 96 -7.74 6.42 -10.08
N PHE A 97 -7.55 6.15 -8.79
CA PHE A 97 -6.92 4.95 -8.23
C PHE A 97 -5.52 4.66 -8.76
N GLN A 98 -4.77 5.74 -9.02
CA GLN A 98 -3.36 5.68 -9.39
C GLN A 98 -2.47 6.51 -8.43
N GLY A 99 -3.02 6.93 -7.29
CA GLY A 99 -2.22 7.53 -6.21
C GLY A 99 -1.23 6.53 -5.63
N HIS A 100 -0.15 7.04 -5.03
CA HIS A 100 1.00 6.23 -4.59
C HIS A 100 0.59 5.07 -3.70
N LEU A 101 -0.20 5.33 -2.65
CA LEU A 101 -0.75 4.32 -1.74
C LEU A 101 -1.46 3.20 -2.51
N ILE A 102 -2.41 3.57 -3.38
CA ILE A 102 -3.19 2.62 -4.16
C ILE A 102 -2.32 1.75 -5.08
N VAL A 103 -1.36 2.37 -5.77
CA VAL A 103 -0.45 1.66 -6.67
C VAL A 103 0.44 0.69 -5.91
N ARG A 104 0.96 1.07 -4.73
CA ARG A 104 1.81 0.22 -3.90
C ARG A 104 1.04 -0.96 -3.33
N GLY A 105 -0.16 -0.76 -2.78
CA GLY A 105 -1.00 -1.85 -2.30
C GLY A 105 -1.39 -2.83 -3.42
N LEU A 106 -1.77 -2.34 -4.60
CA LEU A 106 -2.04 -3.23 -5.75
C LEU A 106 -0.79 -3.94 -6.25
N ALA A 107 0.38 -3.29 -6.22
CA ALA A 107 1.65 -3.93 -6.56
C ALA A 107 1.94 -5.13 -5.65
N ALA A 108 1.61 -5.04 -4.35
CA ALA A 108 1.72 -6.16 -3.42
C ALA A 108 0.78 -7.33 -3.78
N HIS A 109 -0.41 -7.05 -4.31
CA HIS A 109 -1.30 -8.08 -4.86
C HIS A 109 -0.64 -8.78 -6.06
N TYR A 110 -0.20 -8.03 -7.07
CA TYR A 110 0.43 -8.60 -8.26
C TYR A 110 1.70 -9.39 -7.93
N ALA A 111 2.53 -8.90 -7.00
CA ALA A 111 3.69 -9.63 -6.51
C ALA A 111 3.32 -10.96 -5.81
N SER A 112 2.10 -11.07 -5.25
CA SER A 112 1.64 -12.28 -4.56
C SER A 112 1.05 -13.32 -5.50
N ILE A 113 0.42 -12.89 -6.61
CA ILE A 113 -0.18 -13.79 -7.60
C ILE A 113 0.75 -14.10 -8.78
N ARG A 114 1.83 -13.33 -8.92
CA ARG A 114 2.86 -13.59 -9.93
C ARG A 114 3.64 -14.85 -9.53
N SER A 115 3.27 -15.97 -10.14
CA SER A 115 4.07 -17.18 -10.07
C SER A 115 5.37 -16.98 -10.87
N PRO A 116 6.54 -17.27 -10.30
CA PRO A 116 7.81 -17.28 -11.05
C PRO A 116 7.81 -18.27 -12.22
N ARG A 117 6.89 -19.24 -12.21
CA ARG A 117 6.76 -20.30 -13.21
C ARG A 117 5.59 -20.09 -14.17
N ALA A 118 4.79 -19.05 -14.00
CA ALA A 118 3.71 -18.76 -14.93
C ALA A 118 4.25 -18.18 -16.24
N PRO A 119 3.63 -18.48 -17.40
CA PRO A 119 3.92 -17.79 -18.65
C PRO A 119 3.81 -16.27 -18.49
N VAL A 120 4.51 -15.51 -19.35
CA VAL A 120 4.49 -14.04 -19.37
C VAL A 120 3.06 -13.49 -19.47
N GLU A 121 2.17 -14.24 -20.11
CA GLU A 121 0.74 -14.01 -20.17
C GLU A 121 0.03 -14.85 -19.10
N ASN A 122 0.15 -14.44 -17.82
CA ASN A 122 -0.61 -15.08 -16.76
C ASN A 122 -2.06 -14.59 -16.82
N PRO A 123 -3.06 -15.42 -17.14
CA PRO A 123 -4.47 -14.99 -17.19
C PRO A 123 -4.96 -14.42 -15.85
N ALA A 124 -4.39 -14.84 -14.72
CA ALA A 124 -4.70 -14.28 -13.41
C ALA A 124 -4.31 -12.80 -13.27
N THR A 125 -3.44 -12.29 -14.15
CA THR A 125 -3.06 -10.87 -14.22
C THR A 125 -3.83 -10.08 -15.28
N ALA A 126 -4.62 -10.76 -16.12
CA ALA A 126 -5.40 -10.15 -17.19
C ALA A 126 -6.74 -9.57 -16.68
N ASP A 127 -7.30 -10.17 -15.62
CA ASP A 127 -8.54 -9.70 -15.02
C ASP A 127 -8.33 -8.49 -14.09
N PHE A 128 -9.29 -7.57 -14.10
CA PHE A 128 -9.26 -6.41 -13.22
C PHE A 128 -9.45 -6.85 -11.75
N PRO A 129 -8.50 -6.53 -10.84
CA PRO A 129 -8.49 -7.12 -9.51
C PRO A 129 -9.42 -6.37 -8.54
N GLU A 130 -10.74 -6.47 -8.76
CA GLU A 130 -11.77 -5.72 -8.02
C GLU A 130 -11.59 -5.84 -6.50
N THR A 131 -11.48 -7.07 -5.99
CA THR A 131 -11.34 -7.35 -4.56
C THR A 131 -10.02 -6.81 -4.00
N ALA A 132 -8.93 -6.88 -4.77
CA ALA A 132 -7.64 -6.35 -4.33
C ALA A 132 -7.70 -4.83 -4.21
N LEU A 133 -8.28 -4.13 -5.20
CA LEU A 133 -8.42 -2.68 -5.16
C LEU A 133 -9.27 -2.21 -3.97
N VAL A 134 -10.37 -2.92 -3.66
CA VAL A 134 -11.17 -2.62 -2.46
C VAL A 134 -10.33 -2.76 -1.18
N HIS A 135 -9.56 -3.85 -1.04
CA HIS A 135 -8.70 -4.05 0.12
C HIS A 135 -7.59 -3.01 0.22
N THR A 136 -6.96 -2.65 -0.89
CA THR A 136 -5.97 -1.56 -0.99
C THR A 136 -6.56 -0.23 -0.50
N ILE A 137 -7.72 0.18 -1.02
CA ILE A 137 -8.36 1.45 -0.61
C ILE A 137 -8.64 1.46 0.89
N GLN A 138 -9.19 0.37 1.42
CA GLN A 138 -9.52 0.28 2.84
C GLN A 138 -8.24 0.26 3.71
N ALA A 139 -7.16 -0.36 3.23
CA ALA A 139 -5.87 -0.41 3.91
C ALA A 139 -5.20 0.97 3.95
N ALA A 140 -5.21 1.69 2.82
CA ALA A 140 -4.70 3.06 2.73
C ALA A 140 -5.44 4.00 3.70
N LYS A 141 -6.78 3.95 3.72
CA LYS A 141 -7.58 4.75 4.68
C LYS A 141 -7.20 4.47 6.13
N ARG A 142 -6.96 3.20 6.49
CA ARG A 142 -6.56 2.85 7.84
C ARG A 142 -5.16 3.31 8.19
N ALA A 143 -4.20 3.11 7.29
CA ALA A 143 -2.84 3.60 7.48
C ALA A 143 -2.89 5.10 7.80
N LEU A 144 -3.63 5.88 7.00
CA LEU A 144 -3.85 7.30 7.22
C LEU A 144 -4.48 7.58 8.59
N HIS A 145 -5.62 6.96 8.94
CA HIS A 145 -6.26 7.18 10.24
C HIS A 145 -5.40 6.77 11.44
N TYR A 146 -4.59 5.71 11.33
CA TYR A 146 -3.67 5.31 12.40
C TYR A 146 -2.56 6.33 12.60
N THR A 147 -2.25 7.12 11.58
CA THR A 147 -1.23 8.18 11.62
C THR A 147 -1.82 9.59 11.68
N GLU A 148 -3.13 9.73 11.94
CA GLU A 148 -3.82 11.03 11.95
C GLU A 148 -3.25 12.02 12.97
N THR A 149 -2.70 11.50 14.08
CA THR A 149 -2.00 12.30 15.10
C THR A 149 -0.53 12.57 14.78
N GLY A 150 -0.05 12.11 13.63
CA GLY A 150 1.37 12.13 13.25
C GLY A 150 2.23 11.03 13.86
N LYS A 151 1.66 10.23 14.76
CA LYS A 151 2.27 9.02 15.33
C LYS A 151 1.42 7.83 14.94
N LEU A 152 2.08 6.70 14.66
CA LEU A 152 1.39 5.45 14.37
C LEU A 152 0.71 4.92 15.64
N VAL A 153 -0.63 4.95 15.66
CA VAL A 153 -1.47 4.43 16.74
C VAL A 153 -2.41 3.37 16.16
N ILE A 154 -2.01 2.10 16.31
CA ILE A 154 -2.84 0.96 15.92
C ILE A 154 -3.77 0.62 17.08
N PRO A 155 -5.10 0.67 16.91
CA PRO A 155 -6.04 0.33 17.97
C PRO A 155 -5.90 -1.15 18.35
N GLY A 156 -5.74 -1.42 19.65
CA GLY A 156 -5.62 -2.77 20.20
C GLY A 156 -6.92 -3.55 20.09
N HIS A 157 -7.21 -4.11 18.92
CA HIS A 157 -8.36 -4.98 18.70
C HIS A 157 -7.98 -6.46 18.80
N ARG A 158 -8.88 -7.28 19.38
CA ARG A 158 -8.69 -8.73 19.54
C ARG A 158 -8.71 -9.51 18.23
N LEU A 159 -9.31 -8.95 17.19
CA LEU A 159 -9.41 -9.56 15.87
C LEU A 159 -8.41 -8.87 14.95
N GLY A 160 -7.65 -9.68 14.20
CA GLY A 160 -6.65 -9.21 13.25
C GLY A 160 -7.17 -8.09 12.36
N GLU A 161 -6.27 -7.20 11.93
CA GLU A 161 -6.63 -5.91 11.35
C GLU A 161 -7.70 -6.08 10.29
N PHE A 162 -7.52 -7.00 9.31
CA PHE A 162 -8.41 -7.36 8.19
C PHE A 162 -9.51 -8.40 8.44
N SER A 163 -9.91 -8.63 9.69
CA SER A 163 -11.03 -9.54 9.96
C SER A 163 -12.33 -9.04 9.32
N ARG A 164 -13.24 -9.93 8.92
CA ARG A 164 -14.55 -9.54 8.35
C ARG A 164 -15.32 -8.59 9.29
N ALA A 165 -15.18 -8.77 10.60
CA ALA A 165 -15.79 -7.91 11.63
C ALA A 165 -15.31 -6.46 11.56
N ASN A 166 -14.09 -6.24 11.07
CA ASN A 166 -13.43 -4.96 11.01
C ASN A 166 -13.65 -4.22 9.67
N TRP A 167 -13.94 -4.95 8.57
CA TRP A 167 -13.91 -4.40 7.19
C TRP A 167 -15.24 -4.53 6.48
N GLY A 168 -16.01 -5.56 6.80
CA GLY A 168 -17.34 -5.77 6.24
C GLY A 168 -18.29 -4.65 6.64
N ASP A 169 -19.38 -4.56 5.89
CA ASP A 169 -20.49 -3.67 6.23
C ASP A 169 -21.00 -4.03 7.64
N ARG A 170 -21.25 -3.01 8.45
CA ARG A 170 -21.61 -3.18 9.86
C ARG A 170 -22.68 -2.18 10.27
N MET A 171 -23.47 -2.57 11.26
CA MET A 171 -24.38 -1.65 11.93
C MET A 171 -23.64 -1.01 13.10
N VAL A 172 -23.58 0.32 13.13
CA VAL A 172 -23.01 1.08 14.25
C VAL A 172 -24.13 1.84 14.92
N PHE A 173 -24.19 1.78 16.25
CA PHE A 173 -25.13 2.58 17.01
C PHE A 173 -24.55 3.98 17.24
N GLN A 174 -25.14 5.00 16.63
CA GLN A 174 -24.74 6.40 16.76
C GLN A 174 -25.96 7.22 17.16
N GLU A 175 -25.81 8.03 18.21
CA GLU A 175 -26.86 8.98 18.67
C GLU A 175 -28.24 8.32 18.91
N GLY A 176 -28.25 7.12 19.50
CA GLY A 176 -29.51 6.40 19.76
C GLY A 176 -30.12 5.71 18.54
N ARG A 177 -29.45 5.74 17.38
CA ARG A 177 -29.93 5.13 16.13
C ARG A 177 -28.94 4.10 15.60
N SER A 178 -29.47 3.02 15.02
CA SER A 178 -28.66 2.03 14.31
C SER A 178 -28.41 2.52 12.88
N VAL A 179 -27.16 2.84 12.56
CA VAL A 179 -26.73 3.34 11.25
C VAL A 179 -25.93 2.26 10.53
N ALA A 180 -26.29 1.96 9.29
CA ALA A 180 -25.53 1.06 8.44
C ALA A 180 -24.27 1.75 7.90
N VAL A 181 -23.10 1.24 8.25
CA VAL A 181 -21.80 1.68 7.73
C VAL A 181 -21.37 0.71 6.64
N ASN A 182 -21.52 1.14 5.39
CA ASN A 182 -21.28 0.34 4.18
C ASN A 182 -19.83 0.50 3.66
N SER A 183 -18.85 0.15 4.50
CA SER A 183 -17.42 0.32 4.21
C SER A 183 -16.93 -0.47 3.01
N THR A 184 -17.53 -1.62 2.70
CA THR A 184 -17.10 -2.48 1.58
C THR A 184 -18.07 -2.37 0.41
N SER A 185 -19.38 -2.47 0.63
CA SER A 185 -20.33 -2.47 -0.48
C SER A 185 -20.36 -1.17 -1.27
N GLY A 186 -20.09 -0.02 -0.63
CA GLY A 186 -19.92 1.25 -1.32
C GLY A 186 -18.75 1.24 -2.30
N LEU A 187 -17.58 0.77 -1.84
CA LEU A 187 -16.37 0.66 -2.66
C LEU A 187 -16.54 -0.35 -3.79
N VAL A 188 -17.14 -1.52 -3.52
CA VAL A 188 -17.41 -2.54 -4.55
C VAL A 188 -18.24 -1.96 -5.69
N LYS A 189 -19.25 -1.12 -5.40
CA LYS A 189 -20.05 -0.46 -6.45
C LYS A 189 -19.23 0.49 -7.30
N ILE A 190 -18.31 1.25 -6.70
CA ILE A 190 -17.42 2.18 -7.42
C ILE A 190 -16.45 1.39 -8.29
N VAL A 191 -15.78 0.38 -7.71
CA VAL A 191 -14.78 -0.46 -8.38
C VAL A 191 -15.40 -1.25 -9.53
N ARG A 192 -16.62 -1.78 -9.37
CA ARG A 192 -17.32 -2.47 -10.47
C ARG A 192 -17.64 -1.56 -11.65
N LYS A 193 -17.92 -0.26 -11.42
CA LYS A 193 -18.09 0.70 -12.51
C LYS A 193 -16.80 0.92 -13.29
N LEU A 194 -15.64 0.80 -12.63
CA LEU A 194 -14.34 0.93 -13.30
C LEU A 194 -14.03 -0.25 -14.21
N ARG A 195 -14.40 -1.47 -13.81
CA ARG A 195 -14.29 -2.64 -14.68
C ARG A 195 -14.99 -2.43 -16.03
N ASN A 196 -16.12 -1.73 -16.03
CA ASN A 196 -16.86 -1.39 -17.25
C ASN A 196 -16.18 -0.29 -18.09
N ASN A 197 -15.11 0.33 -17.58
CA ASN A 197 -14.25 1.27 -18.30
C ASN A 197 -12.88 0.60 -18.55
N PRO A 198 -12.69 -0.06 -19.70
CA PRO A 198 -11.51 -0.88 -19.96
C PRO A 198 -10.22 -0.06 -20.02
N ASP A 199 -10.27 1.18 -20.51
CA ASP A 199 -9.10 2.04 -20.61
C ASP A 199 -8.57 2.45 -19.24
N LEU A 200 -9.47 2.84 -18.34
CA LEU A 200 -9.09 3.20 -16.97
C LEU A 200 -8.62 1.98 -16.18
N SER A 201 -9.32 0.85 -16.30
CA SER A 201 -8.92 -0.41 -15.66
C SER A 201 -7.51 -0.83 -16.09
N LYS A 202 -7.23 -0.82 -17.40
CA LYS A 202 -5.88 -1.15 -17.93
C LYS A 202 -4.80 -0.22 -17.38
N ARG A 203 -5.06 1.09 -17.29
CA ARG A 203 -4.08 2.04 -16.75
C ARG A 203 -3.81 1.82 -15.26
N ILE A 204 -4.83 1.50 -14.46
CA ILE A 204 -4.66 1.16 -13.03
C ILE A 204 -3.81 -0.11 -12.89
N MET A 205 -4.15 -1.16 -13.65
CA MET A 205 -3.42 -2.42 -13.64
C MET A 205 -1.97 -2.24 -14.07
N GLN A 206 -1.73 -1.52 -15.16
CA GLN A 206 -0.39 -1.27 -15.70
C GLN A 206 0.50 -0.56 -14.68
N ALA A 207 0.00 0.51 -14.04
CA ALA A 207 0.74 1.24 -13.02
C ALA A 207 1.14 0.33 -11.83
N ALA A 208 0.21 -0.52 -11.38
CA ALA A 208 0.47 -1.47 -10.30
C ALA A 208 1.44 -2.59 -10.69
N ILE A 209 1.32 -3.13 -11.92
CA ILE A 209 2.24 -4.15 -12.44
C ILE A 209 3.65 -3.59 -12.55
N GLU A 210 3.82 -2.40 -13.12
CA GLU A 210 5.11 -1.72 -13.21
C GLU A 210 5.73 -1.50 -11.82
N ALA A 211 4.93 -1.05 -10.85
CA ALA A 211 5.37 -0.86 -9.48
C ALA A 211 5.68 -2.18 -8.73
N SER A 212 5.16 -3.32 -9.19
CA SER A 212 5.45 -4.64 -8.63
C SER A 212 6.76 -5.25 -9.12
N LEU A 213 7.33 -4.70 -10.20
CA LEU A 213 8.60 -5.18 -10.72
C LEU A 213 9.72 -4.84 -9.73
N PRO A 214 10.67 -5.76 -9.48
CA PRO A 214 11.82 -5.44 -8.65
C PRO A 214 12.55 -4.24 -9.28
N LYS A 215 12.67 -3.15 -8.53
CA LYS A 215 13.50 -2.01 -8.95
C LYS A 215 14.88 -2.57 -9.25
N ARG A 216 15.34 -2.45 -10.51
CA ARG A 216 16.73 -2.76 -10.85
C ARG A 216 17.56 -1.87 -9.93
N ARG A 217 18.24 -2.47 -8.95
CA ARG A 217 19.34 -1.80 -8.27
C ARG A 217 20.31 -1.46 -9.38
N SER A 218 20.35 -0.20 -9.81
CA SER A 218 21.47 0.32 -10.56
C SER A 218 22.67 0.01 -9.67
N ALA A 219 23.48 -0.97 -10.08
CA ALA A 219 24.73 -1.24 -9.41
C ALA A 219 25.45 0.11 -9.34
N ALA A 220 25.63 0.62 -8.12
CA ALA A 220 26.54 1.73 -7.93
C ALA A 220 27.85 1.27 -8.56
N VAL A 221 28.29 1.96 -9.62
CA VAL A 221 29.65 1.80 -10.11
C VAL A 221 30.51 2.25 -8.94
N VAL A 222 31.02 1.28 -8.19
CA VAL A 222 32.06 1.52 -7.20
C VAL A 222 33.25 1.93 -8.04
N GLU A 223 33.53 3.23 -8.06
CA GLU A 223 34.83 3.72 -8.49
C GLU A 223 35.82 3.10 -7.50
N VAL A 224 36.54 2.07 -7.96
CA VAL A 224 37.64 1.48 -7.19
C VAL A 224 38.72 2.54 -7.19
N ILE A 225 38.76 3.33 -6.11
CA ILE A 225 39.94 4.10 -5.77
C ILE A 225 40.95 3.06 -5.31
N ASP A 226 41.97 2.81 -6.13
CA ASP A 226 43.14 2.04 -5.74
C ASP A 226 43.82 2.79 -4.58
N ILE A 227 43.50 2.39 -3.36
CA ILE A 227 44.23 2.83 -2.16
C ILE A 227 45.39 1.85 -1.98
N ASP A 228 46.59 2.32 -2.31
CA ASP A 228 47.84 1.68 -1.91
C ASP A 228 47.88 1.59 -0.38
N LEU A 229 47.74 0.38 0.15
CA LEU A 229 47.80 0.07 1.58
C LEU A 229 49.06 -0.74 1.84
N ASP A 230 50.13 0.00 2.13
CA ASP A 230 51.33 -0.53 2.74
C ASP A 230 51.25 -0.37 4.27
N ALA A 231 51.85 -1.32 4.97
CA ALA A 231 52.13 -1.38 6.41
C ALA A 231 51.01 -1.83 7.38
N THR A 232 51.12 -3.13 7.73
CA THR A 232 51.24 -3.68 9.09
C THR A 232 50.39 -3.07 10.23
N GLU A 233 49.52 -3.88 10.84
CA GLU A 233 49.74 -4.45 12.18
C GLU A 233 48.57 -5.35 12.59
N THR A 234 48.94 -6.43 13.28
CA THR A 234 48.09 -7.47 13.86
C THR A 234 47.33 -6.93 15.07
N SER A 235 46.00 -7.05 15.09
CA SER A 235 45.23 -6.93 16.33
C SER A 235 44.13 -7.98 16.38
N ASP A 236 44.16 -8.78 17.44
CA ASP A 236 43.07 -9.61 17.93
C ASP A 236 41.79 -8.79 18.08
N PHE A 237 40.66 -9.32 17.62
CA PHE A 237 39.33 -8.74 17.82
C PHE A 237 38.41 -9.78 18.46
N GLU A 238 37.95 -9.46 19.67
CA GLU A 238 36.93 -10.18 20.40
C GLU A 238 35.56 -9.98 19.74
N LEU A 239 34.77 -11.07 19.65
CA LEU A 239 33.41 -11.06 19.15
C LEU A 239 32.47 -10.50 20.22
N GLU A 240 32.05 -9.24 20.07
CA GLU A 240 30.91 -8.67 20.78
C GLU A 240 29.62 -8.83 19.95
N ASP A 241 28.62 -9.48 20.54
CA ASP A 241 27.23 -9.51 20.06
C ASP A 241 26.63 -8.11 20.18
N ASN A 242 26.60 -7.35 19.09
CA ASN A 242 25.89 -6.08 19.02
C ASN A 242 24.68 -6.16 18.09
N GLU A 243 23.52 -5.90 18.70
CA GLU A 243 22.22 -5.66 18.06
C GLU A 243 22.34 -4.64 16.92
N TRP A 244 21.76 -5.00 15.78
CA TRP A 244 21.72 -4.14 14.60
C TRP A 244 20.76 -2.97 14.81
N TYR A 245 21.30 -1.80 15.16
CA TYR A 245 20.68 -0.51 14.86
C TYR A 245 21.26 0.03 13.55
N VAL A 246 20.47 -0.03 12.47
CA VAL A 246 20.77 0.77 11.27
C VAL A 246 20.16 2.15 11.49
N VAL A 247 21.02 3.12 11.81
CA VAL A 247 20.68 4.54 11.72
C VAL A 247 20.79 4.96 10.26
N PRO A 248 19.71 5.40 9.57
CA PRO A 248 19.85 5.96 8.24
C PRO A 248 20.55 7.32 8.33
N GLN A 249 21.67 7.45 7.63
CA GLN A 249 22.29 8.76 7.35
C GLN A 249 21.48 9.48 6.26
N PRO A 250 21.29 10.80 6.33
CA PRO A 250 20.64 11.56 5.28
C PRO A 250 21.54 11.64 4.05
N ILE A 251 21.12 11.02 2.94
CA ILE A 251 21.79 11.15 1.65
C ILE A 251 21.34 12.48 1.02
N SER A 252 22.17 13.50 1.14
CA SER A 252 22.09 14.71 0.32
C SER A 252 22.73 14.45 -1.05
N GLY A 253 21.92 14.26 -2.08
CA GLY A 253 22.39 14.13 -3.47
C GLY A 253 21.27 14.36 -4.49
N PRO A 254 21.51 15.11 -5.58
CA PRO A 254 20.45 15.52 -6.50
C PRO A 254 20.18 14.42 -7.54
N TYR A 255 19.19 13.57 -7.30
CA TYR A 255 18.65 12.66 -8.30
C TYR A 255 17.19 12.99 -8.60
N LEU A 256 17.00 14.01 -9.44
CA LEU A 256 15.77 14.24 -10.19
C LEU A 256 15.88 13.50 -11.52
N ARG A 257 15.17 12.37 -11.66
CA ARG A 257 14.62 11.96 -12.97
C ARG A 257 13.50 10.91 -13.00
N ASP A 258 13.10 10.32 -11.86
CA ASP A 258 11.94 9.39 -11.83
C ASP A 258 10.74 9.89 -10.98
N ASN A 259 10.73 11.16 -10.56
CA ASN A 259 9.79 11.70 -9.55
C ASN A 259 8.47 12.29 -10.08
N CYS A 260 8.05 12.05 -11.33
CA CYS A 260 6.84 12.68 -11.86
C CYS A 260 5.52 12.26 -11.15
N ILE A 261 5.51 11.18 -10.36
CA ILE A 261 4.31 10.70 -9.65
C ILE A 261 4.15 11.36 -8.28
N LEU A 262 5.25 11.72 -7.60
CA LEU A 262 5.20 12.25 -6.23
C LEU A 262 5.10 13.78 -6.17
N VAL A 263 5.55 14.50 -7.20
CA VAL A 263 5.58 15.98 -7.19
C VAL A 263 4.17 16.59 -7.08
N ALA A 264 3.11 15.89 -7.48
CA ALA A 264 1.75 16.42 -7.42
C ALA A 264 1.06 16.26 -6.05
N GLN A 265 1.38 15.24 -5.24
CA GLN A 265 0.86 15.13 -3.86
C GLN A 265 1.55 16.13 -2.91
N ILE A 266 2.83 16.45 -3.17
CA ILE A 266 3.67 17.38 -2.40
C ILE A 266 3.08 18.81 -2.35
N HIS A 267 2.28 19.21 -3.35
CA HIS A 267 1.68 20.55 -3.38
C HIS A 267 0.56 20.78 -2.35
N CYS A 268 -0.02 19.71 -1.78
CA CYS A 268 -1.00 19.83 -0.70
C CYS A 268 -0.30 20.23 0.62
N ALA A 269 0.80 19.55 0.96
CA ALA A 269 1.59 19.82 2.18
C ALA A 269 2.31 21.18 2.16
N ALA A 270 2.83 21.62 1.00
CA ALA A 270 3.68 22.82 0.93
C ALA A 270 2.91 24.16 0.99
N ARG A 271 1.61 24.20 0.64
CA ARG A 271 0.85 25.45 0.48
C ARG A 271 -0.16 25.70 1.60
N VAL A 272 -0.82 24.65 2.12
CA VAL A 272 -1.79 24.81 3.23
C VAL A 272 -1.07 25.14 4.55
N CYS A 273 0.09 24.53 4.83
CA CYS A 273 0.87 24.85 6.03
C CYS A 273 1.50 26.26 5.99
N ARG A 274 1.87 26.79 4.82
CA ARG A 274 2.43 28.16 4.70
C ARG A 274 1.39 29.28 4.83
N LEU A 275 0.12 29.02 4.49
CA LEU A 275 -0.94 30.02 4.62
C LEU A 275 -1.36 30.20 6.09
N ASN A 276 -1.33 29.14 6.91
CA ASN A 276 -1.67 29.23 8.33
C ASN A 276 -0.56 29.83 9.20
N THR A 277 0.72 29.83 8.77
CA THR A 277 1.82 30.47 9.50
C THR A 277 2.00 31.96 9.19
N LEU A 278 1.34 32.50 8.16
CA LEU A 278 1.40 33.92 7.80
C LEU A 278 0.18 34.73 8.27
N LEU A 279 -0.78 34.09 8.97
CA LEU A 279 -2.02 34.69 9.47
C LEU A 279 -2.17 34.65 11.00
N GLN A 280 -1.10 34.31 11.74
CA GLN A 280 -0.99 34.44 13.20
C GLN A 280 0.18 35.33 13.56
#